data_AF-A0A8K0L2M9-F1
#
_entry.id   AF-A0A8K0L2M9-F1
#
_cell.length_a   1.000
_cell.length_b   1.000
_cell.length_c   1.000
_cell.angle_alpha   90.00
_cell.angle_beta   90.00
_cell.angle_gamma   90.00
#
_symmetry.space_group_name_H-M   'P 1'
#
loop_
_entity.id
_entity.type
_entity.pdbx_description
1 polymer ?
#
loop_
_entity_poly.entity_id
_entity_poly.type
_entity_poly.pdbx_seq_one_letter_code
_entity_poly.pdbx_strand_id
1 'polypeptide(L)'
;MERAGHREEGTPFALVISGSDAEQGSAVGQRSLHDSGITCRRGWCRKNLNYNTAKMLSHVNYPIIQKKYLAQVYNISPEYARGVYDQTKFKNEKFDFGEVESLSKDAATFYKEPKFRPDQGDRLVGFAPTQPFYHM
;
A
#
# COMPACT_ATOMS: atom_id res chain seq x y z
N MET A 1 -36.26 -5.05 -57.92
CA MET A 1 -36.08 -4.44 -56.60
C MET A 1 -35.59 -5.53 -55.66
N GLU A 2 -34.34 -5.39 -55.21
CA GLU A 2 -33.51 -6.29 -54.37
C GLU A 2 -34.18 -6.68 -53.04
N ARG A 3 -34.23 -7.97 -52.66
CA ARG A 3 -33.26 -8.83 -51.93
C ARG A 3 -32.95 -8.46 -50.46
N ALA A 4 -33.65 -9.17 -49.55
CA ALA A 4 -33.22 -9.96 -48.37
C ALA A 4 -32.11 -9.48 -47.40
N GLY A 5 -32.30 -9.74 -46.09
CA GLY A 5 -31.19 -9.96 -45.15
C GLY A 5 -31.51 -9.80 -43.66
N HIS A 6 -31.40 -10.89 -42.90
CA HIS A 6 -31.65 -11.04 -41.45
C HIS A 6 -30.40 -10.73 -40.59
N ARG A 7 -30.65 -10.18 -39.39
CA ARG A 7 -30.12 -10.54 -38.04
C ARG A 7 -28.62 -10.41 -37.68
N GLU A 8 -28.39 -9.85 -36.49
CA GLU A 8 -27.50 -10.28 -35.38
C GLU A 8 -26.60 -9.22 -34.72
N GLU A 9 -26.51 -9.38 -33.41
CA GLU A 9 -25.99 -8.51 -32.37
C GLU A 9 -24.44 -8.57 -32.31
N GLY A 10 -23.79 -7.41 -32.23
CA GLY A 10 -22.33 -7.31 -32.13
C GLY A 10 -21.84 -7.22 -30.68
N THR A 11 -21.21 -8.28 -30.20
CA THR A 11 -20.31 -8.29 -29.03
C THR A 11 -18.85 -8.04 -29.44
N PRO A 12 -17.95 -7.68 -28.51
CA PRO A 12 -16.89 -6.69 -28.77
C PRO A 12 -15.53 -7.25 -29.20
N PHE A 13 -14.85 -6.43 -30.01
CA PHE A 13 -13.40 -6.20 -30.14
C PHE A 13 -12.45 -7.34 -29.76
N ALA A 14 -12.03 -8.11 -30.76
CA ALA A 14 -10.90 -9.04 -30.70
C ALA A 14 -9.56 -8.27 -30.79
N LEU A 15 -8.68 -8.45 -29.80
CA LEU A 15 -7.28 -8.07 -29.86
C LEU A 15 -6.48 -9.21 -30.52
N VAL A 16 -5.99 -8.96 -31.73
CA VAL A 16 -5.14 -9.88 -32.50
C VAL A 16 -3.74 -9.90 -31.88
N ILE A 17 -3.26 -11.07 -31.44
CA ILE A 17 -1.84 -11.32 -31.17
C ILE A 17 -1.37 -12.33 -32.22
N SER A 18 -0.64 -11.83 -33.22
CA SER A 18 0.15 -12.64 -34.15
C SER A 18 1.35 -13.26 -33.41
N GLY A 19 1.48 -14.58 -33.47
CA GLY A 19 2.56 -15.35 -32.84
C GLY A 19 3.90 -15.24 -33.57
N SER A 20 4.92 -15.89 -33.00
CA SER A 20 5.85 -16.80 -33.68
C SER A 20 6.91 -17.32 -32.70
N ASP A 21 7.20 -18.61 -32.85
CA ASP A 21 8.39 -19.36 -32.47
C ASP A 21 8.36 -20.24 -31.22
N ALA A 22 8.33 -21.53 -31.56
CA ALA A 22 8.46 -22.71 -30.75
C ALA A 22 9.92 -23.18 -30.75
N GLU A 23 10.45 -23.59 -29.61
CA GLU A 23 11.49 -24.62 -29.55
C GLU A 23 11.25 -25.52 -28.32
N GLN A 24 11.34 -26.83 -28.56
CA GLN A 24 11.10 -27.90 -27.62
C GLN A 24 12.38 -28.21 -26.84
N GLY A 25 12.27 -28.35 -25.51
CA GLY A 25 13.34 -28.85 -24.66
C GLY A 25 12.75 -29.67 -23.51
N SER A 26 12.82 -30.99 -23.66
CA SER A 26 12.49 -31.99 -22.63
C SER A 26 13.49 -31.92 -21.48
N ALA A 27 13.02 -31.62 -20.27
CA ALA A 27 13.67 -32.02 -19.03
C ALA A 27 12.60 -32.12 -17.94
N VAL A 28 12.36 -33.35 -17.47
CA VAL A 28 11.64 -33.65 -16.24
C VAL A 28 12.49 -33.12 -15.08
N GLY A 29 12.37 -31.82 -14.82
CA GLY A 29 12.95 -31.14 -13.66
C GLY A 29 11.90 -31.07 -12.57
N GLN A 30 12.25 -31.58 -11.39
CA GLN A 30 11.47 -31.52 -10.16
C GLN A 30 10.83 -30.13 -10.01
N ARG A 31 9.49 -30.05 -10.11
CA ARG A 31 8.77 -28.86 -9.68
C ARG A 31 8.90 -28.79 -8.16
N SER A 32 9.90 -28.06 -7.68
CA SER A 32 9.94 -27.72 -6.26
C SER A 32 8.62 -27.02 -5.94
N LEU A 33 7.88 -27.55 -4.97
CA LEU A 33 6.71 -26.93 -4.35
C LEU A 33 7.10 -25.69 -3.53
N HIS A 34 7.94 -24.83 -4.11
CA HIS A 34 8.28 -23.48 -3.64
C HIS A 34 7.65 -22.40 -4.52
N ASP A 35 6.87 -22.79 -5.55
CA ASP A 35 6.26 -21.88 -6.51
C ASP A 35 4.76 -21.61 -6.24
N SER A 36 4.27 -21.93 -5.04
CA SER A 36 3.11 -21.23 -4.45
C SER A 36 3.56 -19.87 -3.89
N GLY A 37 4.17 -19.08 -4.77
CA GLY A 37 4.73 -17.77 -4.48
C GLY A 37 3.65 -16.74 -4.17
N ILE A 38 3.17 -16.70 -2.93
CA ILE A 38 2.46 -15.56 -2.34
C ILE A 38 3.46 -14.42 -2.03
N THR A 39 4.39 -14.16 -2.94
CA THR A 39 5.14 -12.91 -2.89
C THR A 39 4.86 -12.22 -4.20
N CYS A 40 3.95 -11.25 -4.15
CA CYS A 40 3.89 -10.23 -5.17
C CYS A 40 5.18 -9.40 -5.11
N ARG A 41 6.28 -9.97 -5.63
CA ARG A 41 7.45 -9.23 -6.08
C ARG A 41 7.13 -8.76 -7.49
N ARG A 42 7.55 -7.52 -7.81
CA ARG A 42 7.59 -6.85 -9.13
C ARG A 42 6.49 -5.79 -9.37
N GLY A 43 6.61 -4.64 -8.68
CA GLY A 43 6.08 -3.33 -9.09
C GLY A 43 4.57 -3.10 -9.02
N TRP A 44 3.75 -4.01 -9.56
CA TRP A 44 2.32 -3.82 -9.75
C TRP A 44 1.55 -3.76 -8.43
N CYS A 45 1.86 -4.64 -7.47
CA CYS A 45 1.22 -4.58 -6.14
C CYS A 45 1.57 -3.32 -5.36
N ARG A 46 2.79 -2.77 -5.54
CA ARG A 46 3.16 -1.51 -4.88
C ARG A 46 2.35 -0.35 -5.44
N LYS A 47 2.17 -0.28 -6.77
CA LYS A 47 1.33 0.74 -7.42
C LYS A 47 -0.13 0.64 -6.98
N ASN A 48 -0.68 -0.57 -6.93
CA ASN A 48 -2.05 -0.79 -6.48
C ASN A 48 -2.23 -0.46 -4.99
N LEU A 49 -1.24 -0.80 -4.16
CA LEU A 49 -1.23 -0.42 -2.74
C LEU A 49 -1.26 1.10 -2.59
N ASN A 50 -0.35 1.82 -3.25
CA ASN A 50 -0.29 3.28 -3.20
C ASN A 50 -1.62 3.89 -3.65
N TYR A 51 -2.18 3.40 -4.75
CA TYR A 51 -3.43 3.90 -5.32
C TYR A 51 -4.61 3.69 -4.37
N ASN A 52 -4.75 2.48 -3.82
CA ASN A 52 -5.84 2.17 -2.90
C ASN A 52 -5.74 3.00 -1.62
N THR A 53 -4.54 3.13 -1.05
CA THR A 53 -4.28 3.95 0.14
C THR A 53 -4.59 5.42 -0.15
N ALA A 54 -4.10 5.97 -1.27
CA ALA A 54 -4.35 7.35 -1.67
C ALA A 54 -5.84 7.63 -1.91
N LYS A 55 -6.55 6.67 -2.54
CA LYS A 55 -8.00 6.76 -2.74
C LYS A 55 -8.73 6.86 -1.41
N MET A 56 -8.40 6.00 -0.44
CA MET A 56 -9.00 6.05 0.90
C MET A 56 -8.64 7.35 1.63
N LEU A 57 -7.39 7.80 1.54
CA LEU A 57 -6.91 9.02 2.17
C LEU A 57 -7.59 10.28 1.60
N SER A 58 -7.99 10.25 0.32
CA SER A 58 -8.73 11.33 -0.35
C SER A 58 -10.15 11.53 0.20
N HIS A 59 -10.71 10.55 0.90
CA HIS A 59 -12.01 10.70 1.55
C HIS A 59 -11.93 11.48 2.86
N VAL A 60 -10.75 11.56 3.48
CA VAL A 60 -10.53 12.26 4.75
C VAL A 60 -10.58 13.77 4.54
N ASN A 61 -11.38 14.46 5.34
CA ASN A 61 -11.51 15.92 5.26
C ASN A 61 -10.46 16.64 6.11
N TYR A 62 -9.94 16.04 7.18
CA TYR A 62 -9.03 16.75 8.08
C TYR A 62 -7.57 16.58 7.64
N PRO A 63 -6.86 17.68 7.26
CA PRO A 63 -5.50 17.58 6.76
C PRO A 63 -4.52 17.09 7.83
N ILE A 64 -4.80 17.37 9.12
CA ILE A 64 -3.99 16.87 10.24
C ILE A 64 -3.99 15.33 10.33
N ILE A 65 -5.10 14.69 10.00
CA ILE A 65 -5.19 13.21 10.00
C ILE A 65 -4.36 12.66 8.85
N GLN A 66 -4.44 13.27 7.67
CA GLN A 66 -3.66 12.89 6.50
C GLN A 66 -2.16 13.03 6.75
N LYS A 67 -1.72 14.16 7.34
CA LYS A 67 -0.32 14.41 7.73
C LYS A 67 0.18 13.36 8.72
N LYS A 68 -0.56 13.12 9.80
CA LYS A 68 -0.18 12.15 10.84
C LYS A 68 -0.10 10.72 10.29
N TYR A 69 -1.03 10.35 9.41
CA TYR A 69 -1.00 9.05 8.75
C TYR A 69 0.22 8.91 7.84
N LEU A 70 0.47 9.89 6.98
CA LEU A 70 1.64 9.86 6.09
C LEU A 70 2.96 9.87 6.88
N ALA A 71 3.02 10.54 8.02
CA ALA A 71 4.18 10.54 8.91
C ALA A 71 4.48 9.13 9.46
N GLN A 72 3.44 8.37 9.81
CA GLN A 72 3.60 6.95 10.19
C GLN A 72 4.09 6.11 9.02
N VAL A 73 3.55 6.34 7.82
CA VAL A 73 3.96 5.63 6.60
C VAL A 73 5.41 5.95 6.23
N TYR A 74 5.86 7.19 6.46
CA TYR A 74 7.23 7.62 6.19
C TYR A 74 8.27 6.82 6.99
N ASN A 75 7.96 6.51 8.26
CA ASN A 75 8.82 5.67 9.10
C ASN A 75 8.91 4.21 8.63
N ILE A 76 7.92 3.73 7.87
CA ILE A 76 7.97 2.40 7.23
C ILE A 76 8.82 2.46 5.97
N SER A 77 8.53 3.41 5.08
CA SER A 77 9.31 3.67 3.88
C SER A 77 9.02 5.07 3.32
N PRO A 78 10.05 5.89 3.08
CA PRO A 78 9.86 7.23 2.52
C PRO A 78 9.34 7.19 1.08
N GLU A 79 9.76 6.20 0.28
CA GLU A 79 9.28 5.98 -1.10
C GLU A 79 7.77 5.67 -1.12
N TYR A 80 7.32 4.86 -0.17
CA TYR A 80 5.90 4.52 -0.05
C TYR A 80 5.05 5.75 0.31
N ALA A 81 5.49 6.53 1.30
CA ALA A 81 4.82 7.76 1.69
C ALA A 81 4.73 8.77 0.53
N ARG A 82 5.80 8.90 -0.26
CA ARG A 82 5.81 9.77 -1.46
C ARG A 82 4.81 9.29 -2.50
N GLY A 83 4.82 8.01 -2.82
CA GLY A 83 3.89 7.43 -3.79
C GLY A 83 2.42 7.58 -3.41
N VAL A 84 2.08 7.50 -2.12
CA VAL A 84 0.73 7.77 -1.62
C VAL A 84 0.40 9.26 -1.70
N TYR A 85 1.32 10.13 -1.27
CA TYR A 85 1.12 11.58 -1.28
C TYR A 85 0.87 12.11 -2.70
N ASP A 86 1.65 11.66 -3.69
CA ASP A 86 1.53 12.10 -5.09
C ASP A 86 0.20 11.68 -5.73
N GLN A 87 -0.36 10.55 -5.32
CA GLN A 87 -1.62 10.00 -5.84
C GLN A 87 -2.86 10.50 -5.08
N THR A 88 -2.68 11.12 -3.91
CA THR A 88 -3.79 11.55 -3.06
C THR A 88 -4.45 12.81 -3.63
N LYS A 89 -5.77 12.77 -3.80
CA LYS A 89 -6.57 13.93 -4.17
C LYS A 89 -7.00 14.67 -2.90
N PHE A 90 -6.31 15.75 -2.59
CA PHE A 90 -6.65 16.60 -1.46
C PHE A 90 -7.92 17.39 -1.77
N LYS A 91 -8.96 17.22 -0.95
CA LYS A 91 -10.18 18.03 -1.02
C LYS A 91 -9.98 19.43 -0.44
N ASN A 92 -9.10 19.51 0.56
CA ASN A 92 -8.78 20.72 1.30
C ASN A 92 -7.34 21.15 0.98
N GLU A 93 -6.75 21.95 1.85
CA GLU A 93 -5.39 22.48 1.71
C GLU A 93 -4.37 21.36 1.48
N LYS A 94 -3.65 21.45 0.35
CA LYS A 94 -2.50 20.61 0.07
C LYS A 94 -1.33 21.14 0.90
N PHE A 95 -0.78 20.27 1.74
CA PHE A 95 0.36 20.59 2.59
C PHE A 95 1.68 20.17 1.95
N ASP A 96 2.79 20.77 2.38
CA ASP A 96 4.10 20.36 1.89
C ASP A 96 4.55 19.02 2.49
N PHE A 97 5.33 18.26 1.72
CA PHE A 97 5.82 16.98 2.19
C PHE A 97 6.91 17.12 3.26
N GLY A 98 7.66 18.23 3.30
CA GLY A 98 8.65 18.48 4.35
C GLY A 98 8.04 18.51 5.76
N GLU A 99 6.77 18.90 5.88
CA GLU A 99 6.03 18.84 7.15
C GLU A 99 5.80 17.39 7.60
N VAL A 100 5.58 16.47 6.67
CA VAL A 100 5.36 15.05 6.96
C VAL A 100 6.63 14.42 7.51
N GLU A 101 7.78 14.74 6.93
CA GLU A 101 9.09 14.27 7.42
C GLU A 101 9.41 14.81 8.80
N SER A 102 9.09 16.08 9.07
CA SER A 102 9.27 16.66 10.40
C SER A 102 8.39 15.95 11.43
N LEU A 103 7.13 15.68 11.09
CA LEU A 103 6.18 14.96 11.93
C LEU A 103 6.50 13.47 12.11
N SER A 104 7.23 12.85 11.18
CA SER A 104 7.52 11.41 11.25
C SER A 104 8.40 11.07 12.46
N LYS A 105 9.26 12.00 12.88
CA LYS A 105 10.12 11.86 14.06
C LYS A 105 9.32 11.57 15.33
N ASP A 106 8.19 12.25 15.49
CA ASP A 106 7.30 12.10 16.64
C ASP A 106 6.18 11.06 16.42
N ALA A 107 6.09 10.47 15.23
CA ALA A 107 4.95 9.62 14.86
C ALA A 107 4.78 8.38 15.73
N ALA A 108 5.86 7.87 16.32
CA ALA A 108 5.81 6.75 17.26
C ALA A 108 5.06 7.09 18.56
N THR A 109 4.91 8.38 18.88
CA THR A 109 4.28 8.87 20.12
C THR A 109 2.84 9.36 19.92
N PHE A 110 2.36 9.42 18.67
CA PHE A 110 1.02 9.92 18.37
C PHE A 110 -0.07 9.12 19.10
N TYR A 111 -0.97 9.85 19.75
CA TYR A 111 -2.11 9.30 20.49
C TYR A 111 -1.72 8.34 21.63
N LYS A 112 -0.45 8.34 22.05
CA LYS A 112 0.03 7.59 23.22
C LYS A 112 0.14 8.52 24.41
N GLU A 113 -0.68 8.26 25.42
CA GLU A 113 -0.62 8.95 26.70
C GLU A 113 0.75 8.75 27.36
N PRO A 114 1.39 9.81 27.89
CA PRO A 114 2.66 9.70 28.60
C PRO A 114 2.61 8.72 29.76
N LYS A 115 1.47 8.62 30.45
CA LYS A 115 1.22 7.73 31.58
C LYS A 115 1.32 6.23 31.24
N PHE A 116 1.07 5.87 29.98
CA PHE A 116 1.06 4.46 29.51
C PHE A 116 2.17 4.16 28.50
N ARG A 117 3.06 5.12 28.27
CA ARG A 117 4.19 4.95 27.36
C ARG A 117 5.28 4.19 28.12
N PRO A 118 5.98 3.22 27.51
CA PRO A 118 7.13 2.62 28.16
C PRO A 118 8.27 3.64 28.29
N ASP A 119 8.98 3.61 29.42
CA ASP A 119 10.18 4.42 29.64
C ASP A 119 11.43 3.74 29.07
N GLN A 120 12.56 4.47 29.07
CA GLN A 120 13.85 3.94 28.64
C GLN A 120 14.33 2.85 29.62
N GLY A 121 14.03 1.59 29.30
CA GLY A 121 14.42 0.42 30.10
C GLY A 121 13.30 -0.61 30.26
N ASP A 122 12.06 -0.26 29.94
CA ASP A 122 10.93 -1.17 30.06
C ASP A 122 10.95 -2.22 28.96
N ARG A 123 11.35 -3.43 29.33
CA ARG A 123 11.37 -4.59 28.43
C ARG A 123 10.10 -5.42 28.65
N LEU A 124 9.29 -5.57 27.61
CA LEU A 124 8.13 -6.46 27.60
C LEU A 124 8.59 -7.92 27.50
N VAL A 125 8.91 -8.55 28.63
CA VAL A 125 9.41 -9.93 28.73
C VAL A 125 8.33 -10.95 29.16
N GLY A 126 7.07 -10.52 29.23
CA GLY A 126 5.96 -11.39 29.65
C GLY A 126 5.91 -11.68 31.16
N PHE A 127 6.81 -11.09 31.94
CA PHE A 127 6.78 -11.12 33.40
C PHE A 127 5.99 -9.92 33.93
N ALA A 128 5.32 -10.12 35.06
CA ALA A 128 4.63 -9.03 35.75
C ALA A 128 5.67 -7.99 36.22
N PRO A 129 5.43 -6.68 36.01
CA PRO A 129 6.38 -5.65 36.42
C PRO A 129 6.41 -5.53 37.94
N THR A 130 7.61 -5.31 38.51
CA THR A 130 7.80 -5.11 39.96
C THR A 130 7.29 -3.74 40.42
N GLN A 131 7.26 -2.76 39.52
CA GLN A 131 6.75 -1.41 39.75
C GLN A 131 5.43 -1.20 38.99
N PRO A 132 4.54 -0.31 39.46
CA PRO A 132 3.32 0.02 38.74
C PRO A 132 3.65 0.55 37.33
N PHE A 133 2.93 0.07 36.33
CA PHE A 133 3.09 0.44 34.91
C PHE A 133 2.75 1.92 34.62
N TYR A 134 2.11 2.60 35.57
CA TYR A 134 1.71 4.00 35.41
C TYR A 134 2.83 4.93 35.87
N HIS A 135 3.30 5.79 34.97
CA HIS A 135 4.14 6.92 35.35
C HIS A 135 3.30 7.91 36.17
N MET A 136 3.81 8.29 37.35
CA MET A 136 3.18 9.25 38.26
C MET A 136 3.50 10.69 37.87
#